data_AF-A0A2A9F8B8-F1
#
_entry.id   AF-A0A2A9F8B8-F1
#
_cell.length_a   1.000
_cell.length_b   1.000
_cell.length_c   1.000
_cell.angle_alpha   90.00
_cell.angle_beta   90.00
_cell.angle_gamma   90.00
#
_symmetry.space_group_name_H-M   'P 1'
#
loop_
_entity.id
_entity.type
_entity.pdbx_description
1 polymer ?
#
loop_
_entity_poly.entity_id
_entity_poly.type
_entity_poly.pdbx_seq_one_letter_code
_entity_poly.pdbx_strand_id
1 'polypeptide(L)'
;MEAVFWLLGMAVLAVLTGVAIRSFQGRVDRLDRRFRASEQADRWRFLQGRWQQVPKARLATVSQVHELTRTGGCLIRIEWTDRHEVQDVEIVHDQVEPGDFLLLRGIRPGGVVTREELLARAGADAPDEAEHRR
;
A
#
# COMPACT_ATOMS: atom_id res chain seq x y z
N MET A 1 24.32 19.47 49.36
CA MET A 1 25.03 18.65 48.35
C MET A 1 24.19 17.49 47.83
N GLU A 2 23.31 16.89 48.64
CA GLU A 2 22.44 15.75 48.27
C GLU A 2 21.47 16.00 47.09
N ALA A 3 20.85 17.18 47.02
CA ALA A 3 19.88 17.52 45.96
C ALA A 3 20.50 17.61 44.56
N VAL A 4 21.80 17.91 44.46
CA VAL A 4 22.51 18.03 43.18
C VAL A 4 22.70 16.66 42.55
N PHE A 5 22.99 15.62 43.36
CA PHE A 5 23.12 14.24 42.87
C PHE A 5 21.81 13.67 42.35
N TRP A 6 20.68 14.04 42.96
CA TRP A 6 19.35 13.65 42.49
C TRP A 6 18.97 14.28 41.16
N LEU A 7 19.21 15.59 41.00
CA LEU A 7 18.97 16.29 39.74
C LEU A 7 19.87 15.78 38.62
N LEU A 8 21.13 15.46 38.92
CA LEU A 8 22.05 14.85 37.96
C LEU A 8 21.59 13.44 37.55
N GLY A 9 21.16 12.63 38.52
CA GLY A 9 20.65 11.28 38.28
C GLY A 9 19.41 11.26 37.38
N MET A 10 18.47 12.16 37.62
CA MET A 10 17.26 12.29 36.79
C MET A 10 17.56 12.78 35.37
N ALA A 11 18.52 13.70 35.20
CA ALA A 11 18.94 14.17 33.89
C ALA A 11 19.59 13.05 33.07
N VAL A 12 20.46 12.23 33.68
CA VAL A 12 21.08 11.07 33.03
C VAL A 12 20.04 10.02 32.67
N LEU A 13 19.08 9.75 33.57
CA LEU A 13 17.99 8.82 33.31
C LEU A 13 17.15 9.26 32.11
N ALA A 14 16.77 10.54 32.05
CA ALA A 14 15.96 11.10 30.96
C ALA A 14 16.66 11.01 29.60
N VAL A 15 17.98 11.24 29.54
CA VAL A 15 18.76 11.11 28.31
C VAL A 15 18.81 9.65 27.85
N LEU A 16 19.04 8.70 28.76
CA LEU A 16 19.07 7.28 28.43
C LEU A 16 17.71 6.77 27.95
N THR A 17 16.61 7.20 28.58
CA THR A 17 15.26 6.86 28.14
C THR A 17 14.95 7.47 26.76
N GLY A 18 15.34 8.72 26.52
CA GLY A 18 15.15 9.37 25.20
C GLY A 18 15.93 8.67 24.07
N VAL A 19 17.16 8.24 24.33
CA VAL A 19 17.98 7.48 23.38
C VAL A 19 17.38 6.10 23.11
N ALA A 20 16.89 5.41 24.15
CA ALA A 20 16.24 4.12 24.02
C ALA A 20 14.98 4.21 23.15
N ILE A 21 14.09 5.18 23.40
CA ILE A 21 12.86 5.42 22.64
C ILE A 21 13.18 5.72 21.16
N ARG A 22 14.14 6.61 20.89
CA ARG A 22 14.53 6.95 19.52
C ARG A 22 15.13 5.76 18.76
N SER A 23 15.91 4.92 19.45
CA SER A 23 16.46 3.68 18.85
C SER A 23 15.39 2.63 18.56
N PHE A 24 14.29 2.65 19.31
CA PHE A 24 13.17 1.75 19.13
C PHE A 24 12.27 2.22 18.00
N GLN A 25 11.94 3.52 17.95
CA GLN A 25 11.24 4.16 16.83
C GLN A 25 11.97 3.93 15.51
N GLY A 26 13.28 4.17 15.45
CA GLY A 26 14.07 3.92 14.23
C GLY A 26 14.12 2.44 13.80
N ARG A 27 13.93 1.50 14.73
CA ARG A 27 13.81 0.06 14.42
C ARG A 27 12.41 -0.32 13.95
N VAL A 28 11.37 0.26 14.56
CA VAL A 28 9.98 0.09 14.14
C VAL A 28 9.76 0.67 12.74
N ASP A 29 10.28 1.86 12.44
CA ASP A 29 10.18 2.48 11.11
C ASP A 29 10.90 1.68 10.01
N ARG A 30 11.94 0.93 10.39
CA ARG A 30 12.70 0.07 9.47
C ARG A 30 12.02 -1.28 9.28
N LEU A 31 11.36 -1.81 10.31
CA LEU A 31 10.52 -3.00 10.23
C LEU A 31 9.25 -2.72 9.43
N ASP A 32 8.56 -1.62 9.70
CA ASP A 32 7.35 -1.21 8.98
C ASP A 32 7.63 -1.05 7.47
N ARG A 33 8.75 -0.43 7.11
CA ARG A 33 9.20 -0.38 5.70
C ARG A 33 9.45 -1.75 5.07
N ARG A 34 10.02 -2.70 5.83
CA ARG A 34 10.26 -4.06 5.34
C ARG A 34 8.98 -4.87 5.22
N PHE A 35 8.04 -4.70 6.15
CA PHE A 35 6.72 -5.33 6.09
C PHE A 35 5.95 -4.83 4.88
N ARG A 36 5.89 -3.51 4.65
CA ARG A 36 5.26 -2.94 3.44
C ARG A 36 5.92 -3.43 2.16
N ALA A 37 7.25 -3.53 2.12
CA ALA A 37 7.97 -4.05 0.96
C ALA A 37 7.70 -5.55 0.72
N SER A 38 7.58 -6.34 1.80
CA SER A 38 7.21 -7.76 1.73
C SER A 38 5.78 -7.94 1.23
N GLU A 39 4.82 -7.25 1.84
CA GLU A 39 3.41 -7.27 1.43
C GLU A 39 3.26 -6.86 -0.03
N GLN A 40 3.96 -5.80 -0.47
CA GLN A 40 3.96 -5.39 -1.88
C GLN A 40 4.53 -6.48 -2.80
N ALA A 41 5.57 -7.19 -2.38
CA ALA A 41 6.15 -8.28 -3.16
C ALA A 41 5.19 -9.48 -3.28
N ASP A 42 4.45 -9.78 -2.21
CA ASP A 42 3.46 -10.88 -2.19
C ASP A 42 2.23 -10.53 -3.03
N ARG A 43 1.72 -9.29 -2.88
CA ARG A 43 0.67 -8.68 -3.72
C ARG A 43 1.05 -8.71 -5.20
N TRP A 44 2.28 -8.35 -5.52
CA TRP A 44 2.81 -8.42 -6.88
C TRP A 44 2.86 -9.85 -7.41
N ARG A 45 3.37 -10.82 -6.63
CA ARG A 45 3.42 -12.23 -7.04
C ARG A 45 2.04 -12.83 -7.29
N PHE A 46 1.05 -12.49 -6.46
CA PHE A 46 -0.34 -12.91 -6.66
C PHE A 46 -0.89 -12.45 -8.02
N LEU A 47 -0.70 -11.17 -8.36
CA LEU A 47 -1.17 -10.67 -9.66
C LEU A 47 -0.34 -11.18 -10.83
N GLN A 48 0.96 -11.38 -10.64
CA GLN A 48 1.83 -11.92 -11.68
C GLN A 48 1.37 -13.33 -12.08
N GLY A 49 0.96 -14.16 -11.12
CA GLY A 49 0.39 -15.48 -11.40
C GLY A 49 -0.90 -15.43 -12.23
N ARG A 50 -1.82 -14.49 -11.90
CA ARG A 50 -3.06 -14.29 -12.69
C ARG A 50 -2.79 -13.64 -14.05
N TRP A 51 -1.85 -12.70 -14.12
CA TRP A 51 -1.49 -12.00 -15.34
C TRP A 51 -1.03 -12.96 -16.44
N GLN A 52 -0.23 -13.97 -16.08
CA GLN A 52 0.20 -15.01 -17.00
C GLN A 52 -0.96 -15.87 -17.55
N GLN A 53 -2.07 -15.96 -16.81
CA GLN A 53 -3.22 -16.79 -17.17
C GLN A 53 -4.28 -16.03 -17.97
N VAL A 54 -4.24 -14.69 -18.00
CA VAL A 54 -5.26 -13.87 -18.67
C VAL A 54 -4.67 -13.13 -19.87
N PRO A 55 -4.94 -13.59 -21.10
CA PRO A 55 -4.47 -12.91 -22.31
C PRO A 55 -4.96 -11.47 -22.36
N LYS A 56 -4.07 -10.54 -22.73
CA LYS A 56 -4.32 -9.09 -22.86
C LYS A 56 -4.55 -8.33 -21.54
N ALA A 57 -4.46 -8.98 -20.39
CA ALA A 57 -4.48 -8.26 -19.12
C ALA A 57 -3.21 -7.41 -18.97
N ARG A 58 -3.33 -6.26 -18.33
CA ARG A 58 -2.25 -5.31 -18.04
C ARG A 58 -2.27 -4.94 -16.56
N LEU A 59 -1.08 -4.69 -16.03
CA LEU A 59 -0.86 -4.34 -14.64
C LEU A 59 -0.72 -2.83 -14.49
N ALA A 60 -1.45 -2.27 -13.53
CA ALA A 60 -1.36 -0.87 -13.17
C ALA A 60 -1.25 -0.70 -11.65
N THR A 61 -0.63 0.38 -11.21
CA THR A 61 -0.56 0.77 -9.80
C THR A 61 -1.41 2.00 -9.57
N VAL A 62 -2.16 2.02 -8.48
CA VAL A 62 -2.92 3.21 -8.07
C VAL A 62 -1.94 4.20 -7.47
N SER A 63 -1.71 5.32 -8.15
CA SER A 63 -0.84 6.38 -7.66
C SER A 63 -1.59 7.36 -6.75
N GLN A 64 -2.86 7.64 -7.06
CA GLN A 64 -3.68 8.59 -6.32
C GLN A 64 -5.15 8.21 -6.41
N VAL A 65 -5.91 8.49 -5.35
CA VAL A 65 -7.37 8.47 -5.33
C VAL A 65 -7.85 9.92 -5.23
N HIS A 66 -8.67 10.36 -6.17
CA HIS A 66 -9.15 11.75 -6.25
C HIS A 66 -10.42 11.93 -5.42
N GLU A 67 -11.44 11.13 -5.72
CA GLU A 67 -12.75 11.23 -5.08
C GLU A 67 -13.53 9.92 -5.17
N LEU A 68 -14.51 9.76 -4.27
CA LEU A 68 -15.49 8.68 -4.33
C LEU A 68 -16.64 9.10 -5.23
N THR A 69 -17.08 8.20 -6.11
CA THR A 69 -18.17 8.47 -7.04
C THR A 69 -19.53 8.17 -6.42
N ARG A 70 -20.59 8.80 -6.96
CA ARG A 70 -21.97 8.58 -6.48
C ARG A 70 -22.47 7.15 -6.67
N THR A 71 -21.83 6.37 -7.55
CA THR A 71 -22.13 4.97 -7.82
C THR A 71 -21.46 4.02 -6.82
N GLY A 72 -20.75 4.55 -5.81
CA GLY A 72 -19.98 3.76 -4.85
C GLY A 72 -18.62 3.30 -5.36
N GLY A 73 -18.16 3.89 -6.47
CA GLY A 73 -16.82 3.68 -7.03
C GLY A 73 -15.84 4.79 -6.62
N CYS A 74 -14.76 4.93 -7.39
CA CYS A 74 -13.76 5.97 -7.17
C CYS A 74 -13.09 6.46 -8.46
N LEU A 75 -12.79 7.76 -8.52
CA LEU A 75 -11.93 8.34 -9.55
C LEU A 75 -10.49 8.26 -9.05
N ILE A 76 -9.62 7.65 -9.84
CA ILE A 76 -8.24 7.36 -9.45
C ILE A 76 -7.28 7.71 -10.58
N ARG A 77 -6.01 7.89 -10.22
CA ARG A 77 -4.89 7.96 -11.15
C ARG A 77 -4.10 6.68 -11.09
N ILE A 78 -3.98 6.00 -12.21
CA ILE A 78 -3.19 4.79 -12.34
C ILE A 78 -1.90 5.06 -13.12
N GLU A 79 -0.87 4.29 -12.81
CA GLU A 79 0.37 4.21 -13.58
C GLU A 79 0.51 2.80 -14.15
N TRP A 80 0.65 2.71 -15.48
CA TRP A 80 0.86 1.44 -16.17
C TRP A 80 2.27 0.92 -15.94
N THR A 81 2.38 -0.30 -15.41
CA THR A 81 3.68 -0.91 -15.08
C THR A 81 4.53 -1.26 -16.29
N ASP A 82 3.93 -1.43 -17.47
CA ASP A 82 4.61 -1.79 -18.72
C ASP A 82 5.13 -0.59 -19.50
N ARG A 83 4.55 0.60 -19.32
CA ARG A 83 4.84 1.79 -20.15
C ARG A 83 5.10 3.07 -19.38
N HIS A 84 5.03 3.05 -18.04
CA HIS A 84 5.13 4.24 -17.19
C HIS A 84 4.19 5.36 -17.64
N GLU A 85 3.05 4.97 -18.22
CA GLU A 85 2.01 5.86 -18.70
C GLU A 85 1.03 6.09 -17.55
N VAL A 86 0.74 7.36 -17.28
CA VAL A 86 -0.17 7.75 -16.21
C VAL A 86 -1.51 8.15 -16.80
N GLN A 87 -2.60 7.65 -16.23
CA GLN A 87 -3.94 7.89 -16.73
C GLN A 87 -4.95 8.00 -15.58
N ASP A 88 -5.88 8.93 -15.72
CA ASP A 88 -7.02 9.06 -14.80
C ASP A 88 -8.15 8.14 -15.26
N VAL A 89 -8.66 7.31 -14.34
CA VAL A 89 -9.71 6.33 -14.60
C VAL A 89 -10.75 6.31 -13.49
N GLU A 90 -11.99 6.03 -13.85
CA GLU A 90 -13.08 5.79 -12.91
C GLU A 90 -13.26 4.28 -12.71
N ILE A 91 -13.10 3.80 -11.49
CA ILE A 91 -13.50 2.44 -11.11
C ILE A 91 -14.95 2.48 -10.66
N VAL A 92 -15.80 1.68 -11.31
CA VAL A 92 -17.22 1.61 -10.99
C VAL A 92 -17.48 0.55 -9.92
N HIS A 93 -18.22 0.90 -8.87
CA HIS A 93 -18.67 0.01 -7.79
C HIS A 93 -17.56 -0.68 -6.99
N ASP A 94 -16.33 -0.19 -7.05
CA ASP A 94 -15.24 -0.65 -6.19
C ASP A 94 -14.38 0.52 -5.72
N GLN A 95 -13.80 0.37 -4.54
CA GLN A 95 -12.92 1.34 -3.91
C GLN A 95 -11.52 0.74 -3.83
N VAL A 96 -10.52 1.56 -4.14
CA VAL A 96 -9.12 1.17 -4.11
C VAL A 96 -8.33 2.18 -3.31
N GLU A 97 -7.16 1.77 -2.84
CA GLU A 97 -6.27 2.62 -2.06
C GLU A 97 -5.01 2.99 -2.87
N PRO A 98 -4.38 4.15 -2.58
CA PRO A 98 -3.07 4.47 -3.14
C PRO A 98 -2.05 3.38 -2.80
N GLY A 99 -1.34 2.89 -3.82
CA GLY A 99 -0.38 1.79 -3.72
C GLY A 99 -0.98 0.41 -4.03
N ASP A 100 -2.30 0.30 -4.25
CA ASP A 100 -2.90 -0.94 -4.75
C ASP A 100 -2.38 -1.28 -6.15
N PHE A 101 -2.23 -2.58 -6.41
CA PHE A 101 -1.98 -3.07 -7.76
C PHE A 101 -3.28 -3.62 -8.35
N LEU A 102 -3.54 -3.23 -9.60
CA LEU A 102 -4.71 -3.59 -10.36
C LEU A 102 -4.30 -4.45 -11.55
N LEU A 103 -4.99 -5.57 -11.73
CA LEU A 103 -4.94 -6.33 -12.98
C LEU A 103 -6.17 -5.97 -13.81
N LEU A 104 -5.94 -5.27 -14.92
CA LEU A 104 -7.00 -4.76 -15.77
C LEU A 104 -7.03 -5.51 -17.10
N ARG A 105 -8.21 -5.91 -17.57
CA ARG A 105 -8.39 -6.41 -18.93
C ARG A 105 -8.30 -5.28 -19.96
N GLY A 106 -8.77 -4.09 -19.59
CA GLY A 106 -8.76 -2.91 -20.42
C GLY A 106 -9.41 -1.72 -19.71
N ILE A 107 -9.47 -0.60 -20.41
CA ILE A 107 -10.21 0.59 -19.97
C ILE A 107 -11.21 0.91 -21.07
N ARG A 108 -12.47 1.12 -20.70
CA ARG A 108 -13.53 1.48 -21.64
C ARG A 108 -13.34 2.93 -22.13
N PRO A 109 -13.91 3.28 -23.29
CA PRO A 109 -13.94 4.67 -23.75
C PRO A 109 -14.47 5.60 -22.65
N GLY A 110 -13.81 6.74 -22.46
CA GLY A 110 -14.12 7.65 -21.36
C GLY A 110 -13.37 7.38 -20.05
N GLY A 111 -12.45 6.42 -20.03
CA GLY A 111 -11.61 6.18 -18.85
C GLY A 111 -12.28 5.33 -17.77
N VAL A 112 -13.26 4.51 -18.13
CA VAL A 112 -14.06 3.76 -17.15
C VAL A 112 -13.59 2.31 -17.04
N VAL A 113 -13.41 1.85 -15.80
CA VAL A 113 -13.09 0.47 -15.43
C VAL A 113 -14.29 -0.11 -14.70
N THR A 114 -14.96 -1.06 -15.34
CA THR A 114 -16.07 -1.79 -14.73
C THR A 114 -15.57 -3.00 -13.94
N ARG A 115 -16.46 -3.65 -13.19
CA ARG A 115 -16.17 -4.91 -12.50
C ARG A 115 -15.64 -6.03 -13.42
N GLU A 116 -16.03 -6.03 -14.70
CA GLU A 116 -15.54 -7.02 -15.67
C GLU A 116 -14.14 -6.72 -16.17
N GLU A 117 -13.75 -5.44 -16.17
CA GLU A 117 -12.42 -5.00 -16.58
C GLU A 117 -11.41 -5.09 -15.43
N LEU A 118 -11.86 -4.97 -14.18
CA LEU A 118 -11.04 -5.22 -13.00
C LEU A 118 -10.98 -6.72 -12.69
N LEU A 119 -9.91 -7.37 -13.11
CA LEU A 119 -9.73 -8.84 -13.00
C LEU A 119 -9.23 -9.28 -11.62
N ALA A 120 -8.46 -8.43 -10.97
CA ALA A 120 -7.96 -8.65 -9.62
C ALA A 120 -7.41 -7.35 -9.02
N ARG A 121 -7.49 -7.23 -7.70
CA ARG A 121 -6.87 -6.17 -6.92
C ARG A 121 -5.99 -6.77 -5.83
N ALA A 122 -4.68 -6.57 -5.92
CA ALA A 122 -3.80 -6.92 -4.81
C ALA A 122 -3.79 -5.77 -3.78
N GLY A 123 -4.81 -5.83 -2.95
CA GLY A 123 -5.14 -4.95 -1.84
C GLY A 123 -6.27 -5.60 -1.03
N ALA A 124 -7.37 -5.98 -1.71
CA ALA A 124 -8.43 -6.81 -1.12
C ALA A 124 -8.39 -8.29 -1.49
N ASP A 125 -7.87 -8.66 -2.67
CA ASP A 125 -7.87 -10.06 -3.14
C ASP A 125 -6.57 -10.81 -2.82
N ALA A 126 -5.53 -10.10 -2.38
CA ALA A 126 -4.28 -10.74 -1.98
C ALA A 126 -4.50 -11.49 -0.66
N PRO A 127 -3.96 -12.70 -0.48
CA PRO A 127 -4.10 -13.43 0.77
C PRO A 127 -3.45 -12.64 1.90
N ASP A 128 -4.24 -12.26 2.91
CA ASP A 128 -3.74 -11.69 4.15
C ASP A 128 -2.95 -12.77 4.91
N GLU A 129 -1.63 -12.85 4.70
CA GLU A 129 -0.76 -13.72 5.50
C GLU A 129 -0.71 -13.30 6.99
N ALA A 130 -1.35 -12.19 7.37
CA ALA A 130 -1.52 -11.77 8.76
C ALA A 130 -2.41 -12.73 9.59
N GLU A 131 -3.25 -13.56 8.98
CA GLU A 131 -4.18 -14.44 9.73
C GLU A 131 -3.64 -15.87 9.97
N HIS A 132 -2.56 -16.29 9.30
CA HIS A 132 -2.05 -17.67 9.37
C HIS A 132 -0.92 -17.91 10.40
N ARG A 133 -0.65 -16.95 11.29
CA ARG A 133 0.29 -17.12 12.43
C ARG A 133 -0.42 -17.02 13.79
N ARG A 134 -1.43 -17.87 14.01
CA ARG A 134 -1.89 -18.22 15.37
C ARG A 134 -1.69 -19.70 15.62
#